data_AF-A0A0P0XLV3-F1
#
_entry.id   AF-A0A0P0XLV3-F1
#
_cell.length_a   1.000
_cell.length_b   1.000
_cell.length_c   1.000
_cell.angle_alpha   90.00
_cell.angle_beta   90.00
_cell.angle_gamma   90.00
#
_symmetry.space_group_name_H-M   'P 1'
#
loop_
_entity.id
_entity.type
_entity.pdbx_description
1 polymer ?
#
loop_
_entity_poly.entity_id
_entity_poly.type
_entity_poly.pdbx_seq_one_letter_code
_entity_poly.pdbx_strand_id
1 'polypeptide(L)' 'FLYNLIDAGPRSKATHWKQTVLYLEDVLTICEGETITGSMTVTPNKKNPRDIDIKLCYALSGHRCQVSRTQHYKMR' A
#
# COMPACT_ATOMS: atom_id res chain seq x y z
N PHE A 1 5.85 -29.82 -16.99
CA PHE A 1 6.65 -28.61 -16.68
C PHE A 1 5.74 -27.61 -15.97
N LEU A 2 5.52 -27.79 -14.66
CA LEU A 2 4.75 -26.84 -13.87
C LEU A 2 5.62 -25.62 -13.57
N TYR A 3 5.11 -24.43 -13.89
CA TYR A 3 5.75 -23.17 -13.56
C TYR A 3 5.65 -22.96 -12.05
N ASN A 4 6.78 -22.88 -11.37
CA ASN A 4 6.83 -22.41 -9.99
C ASN A 4 6.48 -20.91 -10.00
N LEU A 5 5.29 -20.55 -9.53
CA LEU A 5 4.93 -19.16 -9.27
C LEU A 5 5.73 -18.65 -8.07
N ILE A 6 6.37 -17.49 -8.22
CA ILE A 6 7.07 -16.82 -7.12
C ILE A 6 6.05 -15.99 -6.34
N ASP A 7 5.95 -16.25 -5.04
CA ASP A 7 5.12 -15.49 -4.11
C ASP A 7 6.01 -14.71 -3.13
N ALA A 8 5.85 -13.38 -3.11
CA ALA A 8 6.58 -12.47 -2.22
C ALA A 8 5.73 -12.01 -1.02
N GLY A 9 4.60 -12.68 -0.77
CA GLY A 9 3.74 -12.43 0.38
C GLY A 9 4.47 -12.62 1.72
N PRO A 10 4.04 -11.92 2.79
CA PRO A 10 4.70 -11.97 4.10
C PRO A 10 4.58 -13.34 4.80
N ARG A 11 3.62 -14.18 4.40
CA ARG A 11 3.45 -15.55 4.90
C ARG A 11 4.20 -16.59 4.07
N SER A 12 4.87 -16.17 3.00
CA SER A 12 5.55 -17.03 2.05
C SER A 12 7.05 -17.02 2.32
N LYS A 13 7.79 -17.95 1.70
CA LYS A 13 9.25 -18.02 1.87
C LYS A 13 9.89 -16.71 1.42
N ALA A 14 10.77 -16.15 2.24
CA ALA A 14 11.44 -14.90 1.93
C ALA A 14 12.16 -14.97 0.58
N THR A 15 11.92 -13.97 -0.26
CA THR A 15 12.59 -13.78 -1.55
C THR A 15 13.51 -12.56 -1.47
N HIS A 16 14.41 -12.39 -2.44
CA HIS A 16 15.27 -11.21 -2.50
C HIS A 16 14.47 -9.90 -2.68
N TRP A 17 13.24 -9.97 -3.17
CA TRP A 17 12.36 -8.82 -3.36
C TRP A 17 11.81 -8.25 -2.04
N LYS A 18 11.81 -9.05 -0.95
CA LYS A 18 11.19 -8.66 0.33
C LYS A 18 9.76 -8.14 0.11
N GLN A 19 9.37 -7.10 0.85
CA GLN A 19 8.09 -6.41 0.76
C GLN A 19 8.32 -4.90 0.74
N THR A 20 7.35 -4.18 0.20
CA THR A 20 7.34 -2.72 0.16
C THR A 20 6.32 -2.19 1.15
N VAL A 21 6.75 -1.32 2.06
CA VAL A 21 5.90 -0.73 3.11
C VAL A 21 5.64 0.74 2.80
N LEU A 22 4.37 1.15 2.80
CA LEU A 22 3.94 2.54 2.67
C LEU A 22 3.39 3.01 4.02
N TYR A 23 4.10 3.94 4.67
CA TYR A 23 3.71 4.46 5.97
C TYR A 23 2.65 5.54 5.85
N LEU A 24 1.50 5.32 6.49
CA LEU A 24 0.48 6.36 6.62
C LEU A 24 0.97 7.48 7.54
N GLU A 25 0.63 8.72 7.22
CA GLU A 25 0.89 9.89 8.08
C GLU A 25 0.11 9.81 9.41
N ASP A 26 -1.08 9.22 9.39
CA ASP A 26 -1.94 9.04 10.57
C ASP A 26 -1.82 7.60 11.10
N VAL A 27 -1.75 7.46 12.43
CA VAL A 27 -1.93 6.15 13.09
C VAL A 27 -3.43 5.89 13.22
N LEU A 28 -3.90 4.80 12.60
CA LEU A 28 -5.33 4.47 12.58
C LEU A 28 -5.69 3.54 13.75
N THR A 29 -6.60 3.96 14.61
CA THR A 29 -7.21 3.08 15.61
C THR A 29 -8.43 2.41 15.00
N ILE A 30 -8.37 1.09 14.79
CA ILE A 30 -9.41 0.29 14.14
C ILE A 30 -9.93 -0.80 15.10
N CYS A 31 -11.23 -1.05 15.05
CA CYS A 31 -11.89 -2.14 15.77
C CYS A 31 -12.20 -3.31 14.84
N GLU A 32 -12.40 -4.50 15.41
CA GLU A 32 -12.84 -5.68 14.65
C GLU A 32 -14.16 -5.38 13.90
N GLY A 33 -14.22 -5.78 12.64
CA GLY A 33 -15.37 -5.54 11.75
C GLY A 33 -15.38 -4.18 11.05
N GLU A 34 -14.52 -3.23 11.44
CA GLU A 34 -14.37 -1.96 10.71
C GLU A 34 -13.54 -2.16 9.44
N THR A 35 -13.78 -1.30 8.44
CA THR A 35 -13.14 -1.41 7.12
C THR A 35 -12.48 -0.11 6.72
N ILE A 36 -11.21 -0.20 6.32
CA ILE A 36 -10.53 0.88 5.61
C ILE A 36 -10.89 0.75 4.14
N THR A 37 -11.43 1.82 3.55
CA THR A 37 -11.79 1.88 2.13
C THR A 37 -10.93 2.91 1.42
N GLY A 38 -10.75 2.77 0.12
CA GLY A 38 -9.89 3.66 -0.61
C GLY A 38 -9.52 3.16 -2.00
N SER A 39 -8.50 3.81 -2.57
CA SER A 39 -7.95 3.46 -3.86
C SER A 39 -6.45 3.75 -3.90
N MET A 40 -5.75 3.00 -4.74
CA MET A 40 -4.32 3.21 -4.98
C MET A 40 -4.08 3.30 -6.48
N THR A 41 -3.31 4.30 -6.89
CA THR A 41 -2.85 4.48 -8.27
C THR A 41 -1.34 4.40 -8.29
N VAL A 42 -0.78 3.60 -9.20
CA VAL A 42 0.66 3.40 -9.37
C VAL A 42 1.00 3.71 -10.81
N THR A 43 1.87 4.70 -11.03
CA THR A 43 2.21 5.18 -12.37
C THR A 43 3.70 5.47 -12.50
N PRO A 44 4.32 5.21 -13.67
CA PRO A 44 5.67 5.69 -13.93
C PRO A 44 5.74 7.21 -13.79
N ASN A 45 6.81 7.70 -13.17
CA ASN A 45 7.00 9.14 -13.02
C ASN A 45 7.23 9.81 -14.39
N LYS A 46 6.62 10.98 -14.60
CA LYS A 46 6.67 11.70 -15.89
C LYS A 46 8.08 12.14 -16.32
N LYS A 47 8.99 12.39 -15.37
CA LYS A 47 10.35 12.87 -15.66
C LYS A 47 11.34 11.73 -15.81
N ASN A 48 11.30 10.75 -14.91
CA ASN A 48 12.12 9.54 -14.99
C ASN A 48 11.20 8.31 -14.93
N PRO A 49 10.93 7.63 -16.06
CA PRO A 49 10.04 6.47 -16.07
C PRO A 49 10.49 5.28 -15.21
N ARG A 50 11.74 5.29 -14.71
CA ARG A 50 12.24 4.30 -13.74
C ARG A 50 11.79 4.58 -12.30
N ASP A 51 11.45 5.83 -11.98
CA ASP A 51 10.82 6.18 -10.70
C ASP A 51 9.33 5.84 -10.78
N ILE A 52 8.74 5.47 -9.64
CA ILE A 52 7.31 5.18 -9.53
C ILE A 52 6.64 6.22 -8.64
N ASP A 53 5.59 6.85 -9.16
CA ASP A 53 4.69 7.70 -8.38
C ASP A 53 3.49 6.86 -7.91
N ILE A 54 3.20 6.91 -6.61
CA ILE A 54 2.06 6.21 -6.01
C ILE A 54 1.16 7.25 -5.33
N LYS A 55 -0.13 7.20 -5.65
CA LYS A 55 -1.18 7.93 -4.95
C LYS A 55 -2.04 6.96 -4.16
N LEU A 56 -2.13 7.15 -2.86
CA LEU A 56 -2.95 6.34 -1.95
C LEU A 56 -4.05 7.21 -1.36
N CYS A 57 -5.30 6.89 -1.66
CA CYS A 57 -6.47 7.45 -1.00
C CYS A 57 -6.98 6.42 0.00
N TYR A 58 -7.21 6.82 1.26
CA TYR A 58 -7.79 5.94 2.27
C TYR A 58 -8.75 6.70 3.17
N ALA A 59 -9.76 5.99 3.65
CA ALA A 59 -10.74 6.47 4.59
C ALA A 59 -11.14 5.36 5.56
N LEU A 60 -11.35 5.74 6.81
CA LEU A 60 -11.89 4.90 7.87
C LEU A 60 -12.96 5.73 8.58
N SER A 61 -14.14 5.15 8.74
CA SER A 61 -15.22 5.72 9.54
C SER A 61 -15.54 4.74 10.66
N GLY A 62 -14.63 4.64 11.62
CA GLY A 62 -14.73 3.75 12.77
C GLY A 62 -15.28 4.44 14.01
N HIS A 63 -15.53 3.65 15.04
CA HIS A 63 -16.04 4.10 16.34
C HIS A 63 -15.05 5.00 17.09
N ARG A 64 -13.75 4.74 16.92
CA ARG A 64 -12.66 5.45 17.64
C ARG A 64 -11.82 6.35 16.75
N CYS A 65 -12.00 6.27 15.43
CA CYS A 65 -11.19 6.99 14.45
C CYS A 65 -12.03 7.28 13.21
N GLN A 66 -12.08 8.55 12.82
CA GLN A 66 -12.64 8.98 11.55
C GLN A 66 -11.58 9.74 10.77
N VAL A 67 -11.20 9.23 9.60
CA VAL A 67 -10.16 9.82 8.76
C VAL A 67 -10.51 9.65 7.29
N SER A 68 -10.09 10.63 6.48
CA SER A 68 -10.08 10.55 5.02
C SER A 68 -8.88 11.34 4.51
N ARG A 69 -8.00 10.68 3.77
CA ARG A 69 -6.70 11.23 3.35
C ARG A 69 -6.32 10.78 1.95
N THR A 70 -5.47 11.59 1.32
CA THR A 70 -4.76 11.25 0.09
C THR A 70 -3.28 11.52 0.31
N GLN A 71 -2.45 10.49 0.15
CA GLN A 71 -1.00 10.56 0.28
C GLN A 71 -0.33 10.24 -1.05
N HIS A 72 0.85 10.85 -1.24
CA HIS A 72 1.66 10.66 -2.43
C HIS A 72 3.03 10.15 -2.02
N TYR A 73 3.45 9.05 -2.63
CA TYR A 73 4.76 8.45 -2.45
C TYR A 73 5.51 8.48 -3.77
N LYS A 74 6.84 8.53 -3.68
CA LYS A 74 7.72 8.39 -4.84
C LYS A 74 8.83 7.40 -4.53
N MET A 75 8.88 6.32 -5.32
CA MET A 75 9.98 5.35 -5.29
C MET A 75 11.04 5.80 -6.29
N ARG A 76 12.31 5.80 -5.86
CA ARG A 76 13.47 6.26 -6.62
C ARG A 76 14.61 5.26 -6.46
#